data_AF-A0A6P6DIK5-F1
#
_entry.id   AF-A0A6P6DIK5-F1
#
_cell.length_a   1.000
_cell.length_b   1.000
_cell.length_c   1.000
_cell.angle_alpha   90.00
_cell.angle_beta   90.00
_cell.angle_gamma   90.00
#
_symmetry.space_group_name_H-M   'P 1'
#
loop_
_entity.id
_entity.type
_entity.pdbx_description
1 polymer ?
#
loop_
_entity_poly.entity_id
_entity_poly.type
_entity_poly.pdbx_seq_one_letter_code
_entity_poly.pdbx_strand_id
1 'polypeptide(L)'
;MWPLVATLLLGSWCFGSAQLLLNKTKFVEYTICNTTVVIPCFVINVGAQSTKEMYVKWKFNGTYIFNYDGNQNNSTANQNFSSAKIAVSKLLKGDASLKMSKDDVKVGNYTCEVTELSREGETVVEVKYRVVSWFSPNENILIVIFPILAILLFWGQFGILTLKYKSNCTSMKIILLLIAGLLLTIIVIVGAILFIPGEYSIKNSFGLGFIVISTGILILLQYNVFMTAFGMTSFTIAILITQVLGYVLAVVGLCLCVTACVPGHGPLLISGLGIIALAELLGLVYMKFVASNQRTIQPPRKAVEEPLNE
;
A
#
# COMPACT_ATOMS: atom_id res chain seq x y z
N MET A 1 -47.58 -25.41 65.60
CA MET A 1 -47.61 -24.18 64.78
C MET A 1 -46.24 -23.90 64.11
N TRP A 2 -45.52 -24.92 63.64
CA TRP A 2 -44.20 -24.76 63.00
C TRP A 2 -44.06 -25.27 61.54
N PRO A 3 -44.96 -26.08 60.94
CA PRO A 3 -44.76 -26.53 59.56
C PRO A 3 -45.20 -25.47 58.51
N LEU A 4 -46.02 -24.50 58.90
CA LEU A 4 -46.49 -23.41 58.03
C LEU A 4 -45.46 -22.28 57.84
N VAL A 5 -44.55 -22.10 58.80
CA VAL A 5 -43.48 -21.08 58.69
C VAL A 5 -42.35 -21.57 57.79
N ALA A 6 -42.04 -22.88 57.82
CA ALA A 6 -41.01 -23.47 56.96
C ALA A 6 -41.42 -23.49 55.46
N THR A 7 -42.71 -23.67 55.16
CA THR A 7 -43.24 -23.64 53.79
C THR A 7 -43.32 -22.21 53.22
N LEU A 8 -43.56 -21.21 54.07
CA LEU A 8 -43.47 -19.79 53.68
C LEU A 8 -42.03 -19.32 53.41
N LEU A 9 -41.03 -19.87 54.11
CA LEU A 9 -39.62 -19.53 53.88
C LEU A 9 -39.01 -20.22 52.65
N LEU A 10 -39.50 -21.41 52.27
CA LEU A 10 -39.06 -22.12 51.05
C LEU A 10 -39.70 -21.58 49.76
N GLY A 11 -40.81 -20.83 49.86
CA GLY A 11 -41.46 -20.18 48.71
C GLY A 11 -40.83 -18.88 48.25
N SER A 12 -39.86 -18.32 49.00
CA SER A 12 -39.26 -17.00 48.73
C SER A 12 -37.94 -17.04 47.95
N TRP A 13 -37.52 -18.20 47.44
CA TRP A 13 -36.21 -18.40 46.81
C TRP A 13 -36.23 -18.64 45.29
N CYS A 14 -37.32 -18.24 44.62
CA CYS A 14 -37.36 -18.16 43.16
C CYS A 14 -37.29 -16.72 42.64
N PHE A 15 -36.34 -15.92 43.15
CA PHE A 15 -35.85 -14.76 42.38
C PHE A 15 -34.84 -15.28 41.34
N GLY A 16 -35.35 -15.83 40.25
CA GLY A 16 -34.54 -16.06 39.06
C GLY A 16 -34.14 -14.70 38.51
N SER A 17 -32.91 -14.26 38.79
CA SER A 17 -32.36 -13.05 38.18
C SER A 17 -32.24 -13.31 36.68
N ALA A 18 -33.16 -12.75 35.89
CA ALA A 18 -33.17 -12.91 34.45
C ALA A 18 -31.92 -12.22 33.87
N GLN A 19 -30.95 -13.01 33.40
CA GLN A 19 -29.73 -12.48 32.78
C GLN A 19 -30.01 -11.93 31.38
N LEU A 20 -29.23 -10.94 30.96
CA LEU A 20 -29.22 -10.51 29.56
C LEU A 20 -28.49 -11.54 28.70
N LEU A 21 -29.08 -11.85 27.55
CA LEU A 21 -28.52 -12.76 26.57
C LEU A 21 -27.77 -11.94 25.52
N LEU A 22 -26.46 -12.14 25.42
CA LEU A 22 -25.62 -11.47 24.45
C LEU A 22 -25.24 -12.43 23.31
N ASN A 23 -25.26 -11.92 22.08
CA ASN A 23 -24.72 -12.64 20.93
C ASN A 23 -23.19 -12.71 21.05
N LYS A 24 -22.64 -13.92 20.99
CA LYS A 24 -21.21 -14.18 21.19
C LYS A 24 -20.47 -14.06 19.86
N THR A 25 -19.66 -13.02 19.72
CA THR A 25 -18.69 -12.89 18.63
C THR A 25 -17.31 -13.30 19.15
N LYS A 26 -16.66 -14.28 18.52
CA LYS A 26 -15.36 -14.78 19.00
C LYS A 26 -14.24 -13.75 18.88
N PHE A 27 -14.12 -13.15 17.69
CA PHE A 27 -13.08 -12.18 17.41
C PHE A 27 -13.48 -11.20 16.31
N VAL A 28 -12.75 -10.09 16.24
CA VAL A 28 -12.81 -9.11 15.15
C VAL A 28 -11.41 -8.84 14.66
N GLU A 29 -11.25 -8.75 13.35
CA GLU A 29 -9.99 -8.38 12.71
C GLU A 29 -10.03 -6.95 12.19
N TYR A 30 -8.90 -6.26 12.33
CA TYR A 30 -8.67 -4.98 11.68
C TYR A 30 -7.28 -4.97 11.04
N THR A 31 -7.12 -4.09 10.05
CA THR A 31 -5.90 -3.92 9.25
C THR A 31 -5.41 -2.48 9.33
N ILE A 32 -4.23 -2.21 8.78
CA ILE A 32 -3.68 -0.85 8.67
C ILE A 32 -4.64 0.15 7.98
N CYS A 33 -5.50 -0.36 7.09
CA CYS A 33 -6.44 0.42 6.28
C CYS A 33 -7.72 0.81 7.02
N ASN A 34 -8.04 0.16 8.15
CA ASN A 34 -9.20 0.53 8.94
C ASN A 34 -8.96 1.88 9.63
N THR A 35 -9.83 2.86 9.43
CA THR A 35 -9.77 4.14 10.15
C THR A 35 -10.40 4.04 11.53
N THR A 36 -11.50 3.28 11.62
CA THR A 36 -12.19 2.98 12.87
C THR A 36 -12.44 1.49 12.99
N VAL A 37 -12.38 0.98 14.22
CA VAL A 37 -12.70 -0.41 14.53
C VAL A 37 -13.99 -0.43 15.35
N VAL A 38 -14.86 -1.39 15.03
CA VAL A 38 -16.12 -1.62 15.74
C VAL A 38 -16.05 -2.99 16.39
N ILE A 39 -16.12 -3.02 17.72
CA ILE A 39 -16.15 -4.25 18.52
C ILE A 39 -17.62 -4.53 18.83
N PRO A 40 -18.21 -5.60 18.27
CA PRO A 40 -19.63 -5.87 18.36
C PRO A 40 -20.03 -6.29 19.76
N CYS A 41 -21.16 -5.76 20.23
CA CYS A 41 -21.83 -6.23 21.44
C CYS A 41 -23.33 -6.10 21.23
N PHE A 42 -24.00 -7.23 21.07
CA PHE A 42 -25.43 -7.27 20.76
C PHE A 42 -26.20 -8.02 21.85
N VAL A 43 -27.14 -7.32 22.49
CA VAL A 43 -28.07 -7.87 23.46
C VAL A 43 -29.34 -8.33 22.73
N ILE A 44 -29.74 -9.57 22.93
CA ILE A 44 -30.82 -10.23 22.18
C ILE A 44 -32.19 -9.95 22.82
N ASN A 45 -32.24 -9.90 24.16
CA ASN A 45 -33.49 -9.82 24.94
C ASN A 45 -33.64 -8.48 25.68
N VAL A 46 -33.36 -7.37 24.99
CA VAL A 46 -33.57 -6.01 25.51
C VAL A 46 -35.05 -5.79 25.81
N GLY A 47 -35.34 -5.34 27.03
CA GLY A 47 -36.67 -4.96 27.48
C GLY A 47 -36.81 -3.48 27.84
N ALA A 48 -35.71 -2.72 27.77
CA ALA A 48 -35.67 -1.33 28.18
C ALA A 48 -36.58 -0.45 27.33
N GLN A 49 -37.34 0.44 27.97
CA GLN A 49 -38.17 1.44 27.30
C GLN A 49 -37.41 2.75 27.09
N SER A 50 -36.35 2.96 27.87
CA SER A 50 -35.56 4.19 27.86
C SER A 50 -34.08 3.86 28.04
N THR A 51 -33.20 4.62 27.38
CA THR A 51 -31.75 4.48 27.58
C THR A 51 -31.33 4.82 29.01
N LYS A 52 -32.19 5.51 29.79
CA LYS A 52 -31.97 5.80 31.22
C LYS A 52 -31.87 4.54 32.07
N GLU A 53 -32.44 3.44 31.61
CA GLU A 53 -32.46 2.15 32.31
C GLU A 53 -31.21 1.30 32.01
N MET A 54 -30.34 1.79 31.12
CA MET A 54 -29.19 1.05 30.62
C MET A 54 -27.87 1.62 31.12
N TYR A 55 -26.97 0.70 31.47
CA TYR A 55 -25.56 0.98 31.71
C TYR A 55 -24.72 0.10 30.81
N VAL A 56 -23.71 0.68 30.17
CA VAL A 56 -22.77 -0.05 29.32
C VAL A 56 -21.37 0.22 29.80
N LYS A 57 -20.60 -0.84 30.02
CA LYS A 57 -19.19 -0.75 30.40
C LYS A 57 -18.37 -1.62 29.47
N TRP A 58 -17.23 -1.11 29.06
CA TRP A 58 -16.25 -1.85 28.28
C TRP A 58 -14.96 -1.94 29.07
N LYS A 59 -14.44 -3.16 29.18
CA LYS A 59 -13.15 -3.46 29.80
C LYS A 59 -12.15 -3.90 28.75
N PHE A 60 -10.91 -3.47 28.93
CA PHE A 60 -9.75 -4.05 28.25
C PHE A 60 -8.79 -4.55 29.33
N ASN A 61 -8.41 -5.82 29.25
CA ASN A 61 -7.52 -6.47 30.21
C ASN A 61 -7.91 -6.23 31.68
N GLY A 62 -9.22 -6.30 31.98
CA GLY A 62 -9.77 -6.10 33.33
C GLY A 62 -9.98 -4.64 33.75
N THR A 63 -9.48 -3.66 32.99
CA THR A 63 -9.64 -2.22 33.29
C THR A 63 -10.77 -1.59 32.48
N TYR A 64 -11.60 -0.77 33.11
CA TYR A 64 -12.66 -0.04 32.40
C TYR A 64 -12.04 1.03 31.48
N ILE A 65 -12.37 0.93 30.19
CA ILE A 65 -11.89 1.85 29.16
C ILE A 65 -12.98 2.80 28.66
N PHE A 66 -14.24 2.40 28.79
CA PHE A 66 -15.39 3.20 28.39
C PHE A 66 -16.60 2.82 29.25
N ASN A 67 -17.32 3.83 29.74
CA ASN A 67 -18.57 3.66 30.47
C ASN A 67 -19.64 4.62 29.93
N TYR A 68 -20.87 4.15 29.86
CA TYR A 68 -22.06 4.96 29.61
C TYR A 68 -23.03 4.78 30.78
N ASP A 69 -23.41 5.89 31.38
CA ASP A 69 -24.45 5.99 32.40
C ASP A 69 -25.72 6.55 31.74
N GLY A 70 -26.73 5.70 31.59
CA GLY A 70 -28.00 6.08 31.00
C GLY A 70 -28.77 7.12 31.81
N ASN A 71 -28.71 7.04 33.15
CA ASN A 71 -29.43 7.95 34.03
C ASN A 71 -28.91 9.39 33.90
N GLN A 72 -27.60 9.54 33.79
CA GLN A 72 -26.94 10.83 33.54
C GLN A 72 -26.84 11.19 32.05
N ASN A 73 -27.17 10.25 31.17
CA ASN A 73 -26.93 10.31 29.73
C ASN A 73 -25.50 10.77 29.39
N ASN A 74 -24.52 10.22 30.10
CA ASN A 74 -23.13 10.63 30.02
C ASN A 74 -22.23 9.46 29.62
N SER A 75 -21.29 9.71 28.70
CA SER A 75 -20.26 8.76 28.28
C SER A 75 -18.90 9.21 28.77
N THR A 76 -18.21 8.35 29.50
CA THR A 76 -16.85 8.59 29.99
C THR A 76 -15.89 7.59 29.37
N ALA A 77 -14.86 8.09 28.69
CA ALA A 77 -13.78 7.28 28.15
C ALA A 77 -12.49 7.52 28.93
N ASN A 78 -11.66 6.48 29.04
CA ASN A 78 -10.32 6.59 29.61
C ASN A 78 -9.43 7.43 28.69
N GLN A 79 -8.46 8.18 29.24
CA GLN A 79 -7.51 8.99 28.46
C GLN A 79 -6.77 8.18 27.38
N ASN A 80 -6.43 6.92 27.69
CA ASN A 80 -5.76 6.02 26.75
C ASN A 80 -6.67 5.45 25.66
N PHE A 81 -7.98 5.76 25.71
CA PHE A 81 -9.01 5.30 24.79
C PHE A 81 -9.99 6.45 24.47
N SER A 82 -9.46 7.67 24.30
CA SER A 82 -10.25 8.90 24.21
C SER A 82 -11.27 8.92 23.07
N SER A 83 -11.02 8.18 21.98
CA SER A 83 -11.91 8.09 20.82
C SER A 83 -13.04 7.05 20.98
N ALA A 84 -13.04 6.28 22.08
CA ALA A 84 -14.01 5.24 22.35
C ALA A 84 -15.41 5.82 22.55
N LYS A 85 -16.37 5.29 21.79
CA LYS A 85 -17.78 5.71 21.85
C LYS A 85 -18.72 4.59 21.44
N ILE A 86 -19.97 4.71 21.87
CA ILE A 86 -21.07 3.82 21.46
C ILE A 86 -22.15 4.64 20.73
N ALA A 87 -23.00 3.95 19.96
CA ALA A 87 -24.18 4.57 19.36
C ALA A 87 -25.37 4.48 20.33
N VAL A 88 -25.52 5.47 21.23
CA VAL A 88 -26.58 5.50 22.26
C VAL A 88 -27.99 5.29 21.67
N SER A 89 -28.27 5.83 20.49
CA SER A 89 -29.57 5.66 19.80
C SER A 89 -29.88 4.22 19.37
N LYS A 90 -28.88 3.32 19.38
CA LYS A 90 -29.07 1.91 19.03
C LYS A 90 -29.11 0.99 20.25
N LEU A 91 -28.91 1.51 21.47
CA LEU A 91 -28.94 0.71 22.69
C LEU A 91 -30.30 0.06 22.94
N LEU A 92 -31.40 0.78 22.66
CA LEU A 92 -32.76 0.24 22.74
C LEU A 92 -33.02 -0.89 21.72
N LYS A 93 -32.19 -0.99 20.68
CA LYS A 93 -32.20 -2.10 19.71
C LYS A 93 -31.21 -3.21 20.07
N GLY A 94 -30.58 -3.12 21.25
CA GLY A 94 -29.59 -4.06 21.73
C GLY A 94 -28.18 -3.89 21.19
N ASP A 95 -27.87 -2.84 20.44
CA ASP A 95 -26.51 -2.61 19.92
C ASP A 95 -25.72 -1.72 20.88
N ALA A 96 -24.82 -2.35 21.64
CA ALA A 96 -23.87 -1.72 22.56
C ALA A 96 -22.43 -1.75 22.02
N SER A 97 -22.27 -1.87 20.70
CA SER A 97 -20.97 -2.02 20.05
C SER A 97 -20.05 -0.81 20.31
N LEU A 98 -18.79 -1.09 20.62
CA LEU A 98 -17.77 -0.08 20.87
C LEU A 98 -17.12 0.34 19.55
N LYS A 99 -17.14 1.64 19.26
CA LYS A 99 -16.45 2.23 18.12
C LYS A 99 -15.28 3.07 18.61
N MET A 100 -14.11 2.86 18.02
CA MET A 100 -12.89 3.59 18.37
C MET A 100 -12.05 3.88 17.13
N SER A 101 -11.23 4.93 17.21
CA SER A 101 -10.18 5.19 16.20
C SER A 101 -9.16 4.06 16.22
N LYS A 102 -8.59 3.70 15.07
CA LYS A 102 -7.53 2.70 14.97
C LYS A 102 -6.38 2.97 15.97
N ASP A 103 -6.03 4.23 16.18
CA ASP A 103 -4.87 4.61 17.00
C ASP A 103 -5.05 4.30 18.49
N ASP A 104 -6.30 4.21 18.97
CA ASP A 104 -6.64 3.85 20.35
C ASP A 104 -6.92 2.34 20.51
N VAL A 105 -7.04 1.60 19.40
CA VAL A 105 -7.32 0.15 19.43
C VAL A 105 -6.07 -0.60 19.86
N LYS A 106 -6.22 -1.43 20.89
CA LYS A 106 -5.20 -2.38 21.34
C LYS A 106 -5.60 -3.81 21.00
N VAL A 107 -4.65 -4.63 20.57
CA VAL A 107 -4.86 -6.07 20.33
C VAL A 107 -5.07 -6.77 21.67
N GLY A 108 -6.07 -7.63 21.77
CA GLY A 108 -6.38 -8.39 22.97
C GLY A 108 -7.87 -8.55 23.24
N ASN A 109 -8.20 -8.93 24.48
CA ASN A 109 -9.56 -9.25 24.88
C ASN A 109 -10.29 -8.03 25.43
N TYR A 110 -11.48 -7.77 24.86
CA TYR A 110 -12.40 -6.76 25.32
C TYR A 110 -13.65 -7.42 25.90
N THR A 111 -14.07 -6.95 27.07
CA THR A 111 -15.31 -7.41 27.71
C THR A 111 -16.35 -6.31 27.60
N CYS A 112 -17.50 -6.64 27.03
CA CYS A 112 -18.69 -5.80 27.06
C CYS A 112 -19.57 -6.24 28.23
N GLU A 113 -19.94 -5.30 29.08
CA GLU A 113 -20.89 -5.50 30.18
C GLU A 113 -22.07 -4.57 29.96
N VAL A 114 -23.26 -5.14 29.91
CA VAL A 114 -24.51 -4.40 29.77
C VAL A 114 -25.39 -4.71 30.97
N THR A 115 -25.92 -3.66 31.58
CA THR A 115 -26.91 -3.74 32.66
C THR A 115 -28.18 -3.05 32.17
N GLU A 116 -29.31 -3.71 32.34
CA GLU A 116 -30.65 -3.16 32.17
C GLU A 116 -31.42 -3.32 33.49
N LEU A 117 -31.63 -2.21 34.21
CA LEU A 117 -32.18 -2.23 35.57
C LEU A 117 -31.40 -3.20 36.49
N SER A 118 -31.97 -4.37 36.79
CA SER A 118 -31.34 -5.42 37.61
C SER A 118 -30.80 -6.60 36.78
N ARG A 119 -31.00 -6.60 35.46
CA ARG A 119 -30.53 -7.64 34.55
C ARG A 119 -29.15 -7.29 34.06
N GLU A 120 -28.22 -8.23 34.16
CA GLU A 120 -26.84 -8.05 33.72
C GLU A 120 -26.47 -9.13 32.70
N GLY A 121 -25.54 -8.79 31.80
CA GLY A 121 -24.91 -9.75 30.92
C GLY A 121 -23.57 -9.24 30.41
N GLU A 122 -22.66 -10.17 30.19
CA GLU A 122 -21.32 -9.89 29.68
C GLU A 122 -20.97 -10.78 28.49
N THR A 123 -20.09 -10.29 27.62
CA THR A 123 -19.51 -11.07 26.53
C THR A 123 -18.10 -10.59 26.25
N VAL A 124 -17.22 -11.50 25.81
CA VAL A 124 -15.83 -11.20 25.52
C VAL A 124 -15.59 -11.34 24.01
N VAL A 125 -14.91 -10.35 23.44
CA VAL A 125 -14.52 -10.32 22.03
C VAL A 125 -13.02 -10.08 21.93
N GLU A 126 -12.33 -10.96 21.22
CA GLU A 126 -10.90 -10.80 20.94
C GLU A 126 -10.68 -9.90 19.72
N VAL A 127 -9.89 -8.84 19.86
CA VAL A 127 -9.51 -7.97 18.74
C VAL A 127 -8.13 -8.38 18.25
N LYS A 128 -8.05 -8.74 16.96
CA LYS A 128 -6.82 -9.18 16.28
C LYS A 128 -6.40 -8.17 15.22
N TYR A 129 -5.10 -7.91 15.15
CA TYR A 129 -4.51 -7.19 14.02
C TYR A 129 -4.11 -8.18 12.94
N ARG A 130 -4.63 -8.00 11.72
CA ARG A 130 -4.27 -8.82 10.57
C ARG A 130 -3.31 -8.04 9.67
N VAL A 131 -2.13 -8.62 9.47
CA VAL A 131 -1.12 -8.07 8.56
C VAL A 131 -1.55 -8.33 7.12
N VAL A 132 -1.65 -7.27 6.31
CA VAL A 132 -2.02 -7.35 4.89
C VAL A 132 -0.97 -6.64 4.04
N SER A 133 -0.42 -7.36 3.06
CA SER A 133 0.53 -6.80 2.11
C SER A 133 -0.14 -5.77 1.21
N TRP A 134 0.53 -4.64 0.96
CA TRP A 134 0.00 -3.57 0.11
C TRP A 134 -0.20 -4.05 -1.33
N PHE A 135 0.83 -4.65 -1.94
CA PHE A 135 0.72 -5.37 -3.20
C PHE A 135 0.92 -6.87 -2.98
N SER A 136 0.41 -7.69 -3.89
CA SER A 136 0.69 -9.12 -3.88
C SER A 136 2.20 -9.40 -4.09
N PRO A 137 2.73 -10.55 -3.63
CA PRO A 137 4.14 -10.88 -3.83
C PRO A 137 4.58 -10.82 -5.31
N ASN A 138 3.74 -11.27 -6.22
CA ASN A 138 4.02 -11.27 -7.66
C ASN A 138 4.11 -9.85 -8.21
N GLU A 139 3.19 -8.97 -7.79
CA GLU A 139 3.20 -7.55 -8.17
C GLU A 139 4.44 -6.83 -7.65
N ASN A 140 4.81 -7.06 -6.38
CA ASN A 140 6.03 -6.48 -5.78
C ASN A 140 7.28 -6.84 -6.59
N ILE A 141 7.40 -8.11 -7.00
CA ILE A 141 8.52 -8.58 -7.81
C ILE A 141 8.57 -7.83 -9.15
N LEU A 142 7.43 -7.67 -9.84
CA LEU A 142 7.39 -6.98 -11.13
C LEU A 142 7.70 -5.48 -11.01
N ILE A 143 7.18 -4.81 -9.99
CA ILE A 143 7.44 -3.39 -9.70
C ILE A 143 8.94 -3.13 -9.53
N VAL A 144 9.68 -4.06 -8.92
CA VAL A 144 11.13 -3.94 -8.69
C VAL A 144 11.94 -4.36 -9.92
N ILE A 145 11.57 -5.46 -10.58
CA ILE A 145 12.35 -6.02 -11.70
C ILE A 145 12.29 -5.13 -12.93
N PHE A 146 11.13 -4.58 -13.31
CA PHE A 146 11.02 -3.80 -14.55
C PHE A 146 11.92 -2.55 -14.58
N PRO A 147 11.99 -1.72 -13.53
CA PRO A 147 12.93 -0.60 -13.48
C PRO A 147 14.39 -1.03 -13.52
N ILE A 148 14.76 -2.10 -12.80
CA ILE A 148 16.14 -2.63 -12.82
C ILE A 148 16.50 -3.09 -14.23
N LEU A 149 15.60 -3.83 -14.89
CA LEU A 149 15.79 -4.28 -16.26
C LEU A 149 15.95 -3.10 -17.22
N ALA A 150 15.10 -2.07 -17.12
CA ALA A 150 15.18 -0.87 -17.94
C ALA A 150 16.53 -0.15 -17.79
N ILE A 151 17.06 -0.06 -16.57
CA ILE A 151 18.39 0.51 -16.29
C ILE A 151 19.50 -0.33 -16.94
N LEU A 152 19.46 -1.65 -16.79
CA LEU A 152 20.45 -2.54 -17.40
C LEU A 152 20.45 -2.41 -18.93
N LEU A 153 19.27 -2.29 -19.53
CA LEU A 153 19.11 -2.08 -20.97
C LEU A 153 19.67 -0.72 -21.40
N PHE A 154 19.44 0.34 -20.63
CA PHE A 154 20.03 1.66 -20.85
C PHE A 154 21.57 1.62 -20.77
N TRP A 155 22.15 0.95 -19.79
CA TRP A 155 23.61 0.77 -19.71
C TRP A 155 24.17 -0.03 -20.89
N GLY A 156 23.45 -1.05 -21.36
CA GLY A 156 23.81 -1.78 -22.57
C GLY A 156 23.84 -0.87 -23.80
N GLN A 157 22.84 0.00 -23.93
CA GLN A 157 22.75 1.00 -24.99
C GLN A 157 23.89 2.01 -24.94
N PHE A 158 24.19 2.55 -23.75
CA PHE A 158 25.32 3.44 -23.51
C PHE A 158 26.67 2.74 -23.81
N GLY A 159 26.78 1.45 -23.51
CA GLY A 159 27.95 0.62 -23.86
C GLY A 159 28.18 0.55 -25.37
N ILE A 160 27.14 0.33 -26.17
CA ILE A 160 27.24 0.34 -27.64
C ILE A 160 27.67 1.73 -28.15
N LEU A 161 27.09 2.80 -27.60
CA LEU A 161 27.43 4.18 -27.94
C LEU A 161 28.92 4.46 -27.70
N THR A 162 29.44 4.14 -26.52
CA THR A 162 30.85 4.39 -26.16
C THR A 162 31.83 3.53 -26.94
N LEU A 163 31.52 2.26 -27.22
CA LEU A 163 32.35 1.37 -28.04
C LEU A 163 32.48 1.85 -29.49
N LYS A 164 31.39 2.35 -30.09
CA LYS A 164 31.36 2.80 -31.48
C LYS A 164 32.08 4.12 -31.69
N TYR A 165 31.99 5.05 -30.74
CA TYR A 165 32.54 6.42 -30.86
C TYR A 165 33.90 6.61 -30.15
N LYS A 166 34.60 5.52 -29.83
CA LYS A 166 35.93 5.49 -29.17
C LYS A 166 37.05 6.31 -29.89
N SER A 167 36.80 6.85 -31.09
CA SER A 167 37.83 7.47 -31.93
C SER A 167 37.80 9.00 -32.03
N ASN A 168 36.85 9.73 -31.44
CA ASN A 168 36.90 11.19 -31.52
C ASN A 168 36.32 11.83 -30.25
N CYS A 169 37.23 12.33 -29.40
CA CYS A 169 37.03 13.22 -28.25
C CYS A 169 35.88 12.84 -27.29
N THR A 170 36.20 12.56 -26.03
CA THR A 170 35.24 12.38 -24.93
C THR A 170 34.37 13.65 -24.81
N SER A 171 33.27 13.70 -25.57
CA SER A 171 32.44 14.89 -25.59
C SER A 171 31.83 15.08 -24.21
N MET A 172 31.81 16.32 -23.72
CA MET A 172 31.22 16.69 -22.43
C MET A 172 29.81 16.09 -22.24
N LYS A 173 29.07 15.91 -23.35
CA LYS A 173 27.75 15.26 -23.39
C LYS A 173 27.78 13.78 -22.94
N ILE A 174 28.78 13.00 -23.36
CA ILE A 174 28.90 11.58 -22.95
C ILE A 174 29.25 11.47 -21.46
N ILE A 175 30.11 12.36 -20.96
CA ILE A 175 30.45 12.40 -19.53
C ILE A 175 29.22 12.78 -18.69
N LEU A 176 28.44 13.78 -19.15
CA LEU A 176 27.21 14.19 -18.47
C LEU A 176 26.19 13.04 -18.44
N LEU A 177 26.03 12.30 -19.55
CA LEU A 177 25.17 11.12 -19.63
C LEU A 177 25.60 10.02 -18.66
N LEU A 178 26.91 9.79 -18.52
CA LEU A 178 27.44 8.81 -17.57
C LEU A 178 27.10 9.19 -16.12
N ILE A 179 27.34 10.45 -15.75
CA ILE A 179 27.07 10.96 -14.39
C ILE A 179 25.57 10.88 -14.10
N ALA A 180 24.72 11.34 -15.02
CA ALA A 180 23.28 11.31 -14.85
C ALA A 180 22.73 9.87 -14.80
N GLY A 181 23.28 8.95 -15.62
CA GLY A 181 22.95 7.53 -15.59
C GLY A 181 23.31 6.87 -14.26
N LEU A 182 24.47 7.21 -13.69
CA LEU A 182 24.90 6.71 -12.38
C LEU A 182 24.03 7.26 -11.24
N LEU A 183 23.69 8.55 -11.27
CA LEU A 183 22.75 9.12 -10.29
C LEU A 183 21.39 8.45 -10.37
N LEU A 184 20.91 8.18 -11.59
CA LEU A 184 19.65 7.49 -11.81
C LEU A 184 19.66 6.08 -11.20
N THR A 185 20.74 5.31 -11.39
CA THR A 185 20.81 3.95 -10.80
C THR A 185 20.78 4.00 -9.28
N ILE A 186 21.48 4.95 -8.67
CA ILE A 186 21.46 5.16 -7.21
C ILE A 186 20.03 5.45 -6.75
N ILE A 187 19.31 6.36 -7.42
CA ILE A 187 17.92 6.71 -7.07
C ILE A 187 17.01 5.47 -7.14
N VAL A 188 17.14 4.65 -8.18
CA VAL A 188 16.30 3.45 -8.34
C VAL A 188 16.63 2.37 -7.31
N ILE A 189 17.90 2.17 -6.99
CA ILE A 189 18.32 1.23 -5.93
C ILE A 189 17.78 1.69 -4.58
N VAL A 190 17.91 2.98 -4.24
CA VAL A 190 17.33 3.55 -3.02
C VAL A 190 15.82 3.39 -3.01
N GLY A 191 15.15 3.65 -4.15
CA GLY A 191 13.71 3.44 -4.31
C GLY A 191 13.29 1.99 -4.04
N ALA A 192 14.03 1.02 -4.60
CA ALA A 192 13.79 -0.41 -4.41
C ALA A 192 14.04 -0.86 -2.95
N ILE A 193 15.07 -0.32 -2.29
CA ILE A 193 15.34 -0.60 -0.87
C ILE A 193 14.25 -0.01 0.03
N LEU A 194 13.75 1.19 -0.28
CA LEU A 194 12.65 1.81 0.46
C LEU A 194 11.31 1.11 0.20
N PHE A 195 11.15 0.51 -0.97
CA PHE A 195 9.98 -0.30 -1.34
C PHE A 195 10.12 -1.73 -0.80
N ILE A 196 10.16 -1.87 0.53
CA ILE A 196 10.18 -3.20 1.18
C ILE A 196 8.78 -3.83 1.05
N PRO A 197 8.67 -5.05 0.48
CA PRO A 197 7.40 -5.77 0.42
C PRO A 197 6.80 -5.90 1.83
N GLY A 198 5.61 -5.34 2.02
CA GLY A 198 4.99 -5.29 3.34
C GLY A 198 3.68 -4.51 3.34
N GLU A 199 3.27 -4.05 4.52
CA GLU A 199 2.07 -3.24 4.68
C GLU A 199 2.19 -1.87 4.02
N TYR A 200 1.05 -1.22 3.80
CA TYR A 200 1.04 0.17 3.37
C TYR A 200 1.74 1.04 4.41
N SER A 201 2.77 1.77 3.99
CA SER A 201 3.49 2.71 4.83
C SER A 201 3.95 3.92 4.03
N ILE A 202 4.20 5.02 4.73
CA ILE A 202 4.73 6.25 4.14
C ILE A 202 6.08 5.95 3.45
N LYS A 203 6.93 5.13 4.08
CA LYS A 203 8.24 4.72 3.53
C LYS A 203 8.09 3.96 2.21
N ASN A 204 7.19 2.98 2.17
CA ASN A 204 6.93 2.19 0.97
C ASN A 204 6.37 3.05 -0.16
N SER A 205 5.50 4.01 0.16
CA SER A 205 4.94 4.95 -0.82
C SER A 205 6.00 5.85 -1.44
N PHE A 206 6.94 6.35 -0.64
CA PHE A 206 8.09 7.11 -1.16
C PHE A 206 8.99 6.25 -2.05
N GLY A 207 9.28 5.00 -1.65
CA GLY A 207 10.06 4.08 -2.46
C GLY A 207 9.44 3.85 -3.85
N LEU A 208 8.13 3.60 -3.88
CA LEU A 208 7.36 3.47 -5.12
C LEU A 208 7.40 4.75 -5.97
N GLY A 209 7.27 5.91 -5.32
CA GLY A 209 7.39 7.22 -5.97
C GLY A 209 8.75 7.45 -6.62
N PHE A 210 9.85 7.13 -5.92
CA PHE A 210 11.21 7.22 -6.49
C PHE A 210 11.37 6.34 -7.72
N ILE A 211 10.87 5.10 -7.67
CA ILE A 211 10.90 4.18 -8.81
C ILE A 211 10.19 4.82 -10.01
N VAL A 212 8.95 5.29 -9.86
CA VAL A 212 8.19 5.83 -10.99
C VAL A 212 8.79 7.13 -11.50
N ILE A 213 9.13 8.08 -10.63
CA ILE A 213 9.71 9.38 -11.03
C ILE A 213 11.03 9.18 -11.77
N SER A 214 11.86 8.24 -11.32
CA SER A 214 13.14 7.93 -11.97
C SER A 214 12.96 7.45 -13.41
N THR A 215 11.86 6.76 -13.74
CA THR A 215 11.59 6.35 -15.13
C THR A 215 11.36 7.56 -16.06
N GLY A 216 10.85 8.69 -15.55
CA GLY A 216 10.77 9.93 -16.35
C GLY A 216 12.14 10.48 -16.71
N ILE A 217 13.10 10.42 -15.76
CA ILE A 217 14.50 10.81 -16.00
C ILE A 217 15.15 9.86 -17.00
N LEU A 218 14.87 8.56 -16.92
CA LEU A 218 15.36 7.55 -17.86
C LEU A 218 14.99 7.91 -19.31
N ILE A 219 13.75 8.33 -19.56
CA ILE A 219 13.27 8.72 -20.91
C ILE A 219 14.07 9.91 -21.46
N LEU A 220 14.39 10.90 -20.61
CA LEU A 220 15.21 12.04 -21.01
C LEU A 220 16.64 11.62 -21.36
N LEU A 221 17.23 10.70 -20.60
CA LEU A 221 18.55 10.14 -20.92
C LEU A 221 18.51 9.34 -22.22
N GLN A 222 17.45 8.58 -22.44
CA GLN A 222 17.25 7.77 -23.63
C GLN A 222 17.13 8.64 -24.90
N TYR A 223 16.39 9.74 -24.83
CA TYR A 223 16.35 10.75 -25.89
C TYR A 223 17.75 11.26 -26.26
N ASN A 224 18.56 11.61 -25.25
CA ASN A 224 19.91 12.10 -25.46
C ASN A 224 20.86 11.04 -26.06
N VAL A 225 20.70 9.77 -25.68
CA VAL A 225 21.44 8.64 -26.27
C VAL A 225 21.11 8.51 -27.75
N PHE A 226 19.82 8.50 -28.13
CA PHE A 226 19.41 8.40 -29.54
C PHE A 226 19.86 9.60 -30.38
N MET A 227 19.70 10.81 -29.86
CA MET A 227 20.16 12.04 -30.50
C MET A 227 21.66 11.99 -30.81
N THR A 228 22.46 11.48 -29.87
CA THR A 228 23.92 11.39 -30.04
C THR A 228 24.32 10.26 -30.98
N ALA A 229 23.59 9.15 -30.99
CA ALA A 229 23.96 7.96 -31.74
C ALA A 229 23.67 8.04 -33.24
N PHE A 230 22.46 8.45 -33.63
CA PHE A 230 21.98 8.38 -35.02
C PHE A 230 21.08 9.56 -35.43
N GLY A 231 20.78 10.49 -34.51
CA GLY A 231 19.74 11.50 -34.71
C GLY A 231 18.32 10.92 -34.57
N MET A 232 17.29 11.75 -34.75
CA MET A 232 15.88 11.34 -34.63
C MET A 232 15.41 10.66 -35.92
N THR A 233 15.28 9.33 -35.88
CA THR A 233 14.63 8.56 -36.95
C THR A 233 13.17 8.30 -36.57
N SER A 234 12.34 7.94 -37.55
CA SER A 234 10.93 7.60 -37.28
C SER A 234 10.79 6.48 -36.23
N PHE A 235 11.75 5.55 -36.19
CA PHE A 235 11.72 4.44 -35.24
C PHE A 235 12.09 4.88 -33.81
N THR A 236 13.09 5.76 -33.65
CA THR A 236 13.44 6.29 -32.32
C THR A 236 12.33 7.19 -31.77
N ILE A 237 11.64 7.95 -32.63
CA ILE A 237 10.44 8.72 -32.26
C ILE A 237 9.34 7.78 -31.75
N ALA A 238 9.06 6.67 -32.45
CA ALA A 238 8.05 5.70 -32.02
C ALA A 238 8.37 5.07 -30.66
N ILE A 239 9.64 4.73 -30.41
CA ILE A 239 10.10 4.24 -29.09
C ILE A 239 9.83 5.28 -28.01
N LEU A 240 10.23 6.54 -28.21
CA LEU A 240 10.05 7.60 -27.22
C LEU A 240 8.57 7.86 -26.92
N ILE A 241 7.70 7.87 -27.93
CA ILE A 241 6.24 8.00 -27.73
C ILE A 241 5.71 6.84 -26.88
N THR A 242 6.16 5.61 -27.16
CA THR A 242 5.78 4.43 -26.39
C THR A 242 6.22 4.53 -24.93
N GLN A 243 7.43 5.05 -24.67
CA GLN A 243 7.93 5.29 -23.32
C GLN A 243 7.11 6.35 -22.58
N VAL A 244 6.78 7.46 -23.24
CA VAL A 244 5.94 8.50 -22.65
C VAL A 244 4.56 7.96 -22.29
N LEU A 245 3.96 7.13 -23.16
CA LEU A 245 2.69 6.48 -22.87
C LEU A 245 2.79 5.54 -21.65
N GLY A 246 3.85 4.72 -21.60
CA GLY A 246 4.14 3.86 -20.45
C GLY A 246 4.34 4.65 -19.15
N TYR A 247 5.02 5.80 -19.23
CA TYR A 247 5.23 6.69 -18.09
C TYR A 247 3.91 7.31 -17.58
N VAL A 248 3.04 7.77 -18.48
CA VAL A 248 1.71 8.28 -18.09
C VAL A 248 0.91 7.20 -17.37
N LEU A 249 0.91 5.96 -17.87
CA LEU A 249 0.24 4.84 -17.21
C LEU A 249 0.85 4.54 -15.83
N ALA A 250 2.18 4.59 -15.70
CA ALA A 250 2.86 4.38 -14.43
C ALA A 250 2.56 5.49 -13.41
N VAL A 251 2.53 6.76 -13.83
CA VAL A 251 2.20 7.90 -12.96
C VAL A 251 0.74 7.84 -12.51
N VAL A 252 -0.19 7.57 -13.42
CA VAL A 252 -1.62 7.41 -13.07
C VAL A 252 -1.79 6.22 -12.12
N GLY A 253 -1.14 5.10 -12.40
CA GLY A 253 -1.12 3.94 -11.51
C GLY A 253 -0.58 4.28 -10.12
N LEU A 254 0.52 5.02 -10.03
CA LEU A 254 1.07 5.50 -8.76
C LEU A 254 0.06 6.35 -7.97
N CYS A 255 -0.55 7.35 -8.62
CA CYS A 255 -1.53 8.23 -7.97
C CYS A 255 -2.72 7.43 -7.41
N LEU A 256 -3.25 6.48 -8.18
CA LEU A 256 -4.35 5.63 -7.74
C LEU A 256 -3.93 4.68 -6.61
N CYS A 257 -2.70 4.16 -6.63
CA CYS A 257 -2.19 3.30 -5.56
C CYS A 257 -1.90 4.06 -4.26
N VAL A 258 -1.40 5.30 -4.31
CA VAL A 258 -1.09 6.10 -3.11
C VAL A 258 -2.35 6.67 -2.45
N THR A 259 -3.40 6.94 -3.23
CA THR A 259 -4.67 7.47 -2.71
C THR A 259 -5.53 6.41 -2.01
N ALA A 260 -5.30 5.12 -2.30
CA ALA A 260 -6.06 4.00 -1.73
C ALA A 260 -5.16 3.05 -0.93
N CYS A 261 -5.54 2.75 0.31
CA CYS A 261 -4.80 1.80 1.15
C CYS A 261 -4.79 0.36 0.59
N VAL A 262 -5.81 0.00 -0.20
CA VAL A 262 -5.84 -1.25 -0.98
C VAL A 262 -5.71 -0.89 -2.47
N PRO A 263 -4.60 -1.26 -3.13
CA PRO A 263 -4.33 -0.82 -4.49
C PRO A 263 -5.08 -1.70 -5.49
N GLY A 264 -6.31 -1.30 -5.83
CA GLY A 264 -7.08 -1.95 -6.90
C GLY A 264 -6.47 -1.78 -8.30
N HIS A 265 -5.56 -0.80 -8.46
CA HIS A 265 -4.98 -0.42 -9.75
C HIS A 265 -3.47 -0.71 -9.86
N GLY A 266 -2.93 -1.59 -9.01
CA GLY A 266 -1.54 -2.05 -9.11
C GLY A 266 -1.13 -2.57 -10.51
N PRO A 267 -1.98 -3.35 -11.22
CA PRO A 267 -1.67 -3.79 -12.57
C PRO A 267 -1.45 -2.65 -13.58
N LEU A 268 -2.10 -1.50 -13.40
CA LEU A 268 -1.93 -0.33 -14.27
C LEU A 268 -0.50 0.23 -14.16
N LEU A 269 -0.03 0.41 -12.92
CA LEU A 269 1.35 0.83 -12.64
C LEU A 269 2.36 -0.14 -13.25
N ILE A 270 2.17 -1.44 -13.03
CA ILE A 270 3.04 -2.50 -13.53
C ILE A 270 3.07 -2.51 -15.06
N SER A 271 1.93 -2.35 -15.71
CA SER A 271 1.85 -2.27 -17.17
C SER A 271 2.64 -1.09 -17.73
N GLY A 272 2.57 0.08 -17.09
CA GLY A 272 3.35 1.25 -17.46
C GLY A 272 4.85 1.01 -17.37
N LEU A 273 5.32 0.45 -16.24
CA LEU A 273 6.73 0.08 -16.04
C LEU A 273 7.20 -0.97 -17.05
N GLY A 274 6.36 -1.96 -17.37
CA GLY A 274 6.65 -2.99 -18.35
C GLY A 274 6.79 -2.43 -19.77
N ILE A 275 5.91 -1.49 -20.18
CA ILE A 275 5.99 -0.81 -21.48
C ILE A 275 7.32 -0.06 -21.61
N ILE A 276 7.76 0.64 -20.56
CA ILE A 276 9.05 1.35 -20.57
C ILE A 276 10.21 0.37 -20.75
N ALA A 277 10.23 -0.74 -20.01
CA ALA A 277 11.29 -1.76 -20.13
C ALA A 277 11.30 -2.41 -21.53
N LEU A 278 10.13 -2.68 -22.12
CA LEU A 278 10.02 -3.18 -23.49
C LEU A 278 10.54 -2.17 -24.52
N ALA A 279 10.24 -0.88 -24.34
CA ALA A 279 10.73 0.16 -25.23
C ALA A 279 12.27 0.33 -25.14
N GLU A 280 12.85 0.20 -23.94
CA GLU A 280 14.32 0.14 -23.76
C GLU A 280 14.93 -1.08 -24.46
N LEU A 281 14.27 -2.23 -24.41
CA LEU A 281 14.73 -3.43 -25.10
C LEU A 281 14.73 -3.24 -26.62
N LEU A 282 13.66 -2.65 -27.16
CA LEU A 282 13.57 -2.30 -28.59
C LEU A 282 14.65 -1.30 -29.00
N GLY A 283 14.94 -0.31 -28.14
CA GLY A 283 16.03 0.66 -28.34
C GLY A 283 17.39 -0.02 -28.45
N LEU A 284 17.70 -0.94 -27.53
CA LEU A 284 18.94 -1.73 -27.55
C LEU A 284 19.06 -2.59 -28.81
N VAL A 285 17.99 -3.30 -29.18
CA VAL A 285 17.94 -4.14 -30.38
C VAL A 285 18.19 -3.30 -31.63
N TYR A 286 17.51 -2.16 -31.76
CA TYR A 286 17.69 -1.25 -32.89
C TYR A 286 19.12 -0.72 -32.99
N MET A 287 19.71 -0.25 -31.88
CA MET A 287 21.09 0.22 -31.87
C MET A 287 22.08 -0.86 -32.31
N LYS A 288 21.87 -2.12 -31.90
CA LYS A 288 22.70 -3.25 -32.31
C LYS A 288 22.60 -3.51 -33.83
N PHE A 289 21.39 -3.52 -34.39
CA PHE A 289 21.19 -3.74 -35.82
C PHE A 289 21.77 -2.61 -36.67
N VAL A 290 21.49 -1.35 -36.32
CA VAL A 290 22.04 -0.20 -37.05
C VAL A 290 23.57 -0.14 -36.93
N ALA A 291 24.13 -0.45 -35.77
CA ALA A 291 25.58 -0.54 -35.60
C ALA A 291 26.21 -1.67 -36.46
N SER A 292 25.52 -2.80 -36.62
CA SER A 292 25.99 -3.90 -37.48
C SER A 292 25.98 -3.50 -38.97
N ASN A 293 24.94 -2.80 -39.42
CA ASN A 293 24.78 -2.43 -40.83
C ASN A 293 25.78 -1.40 -41.34
N GLN A 294 26.44 -0.64 -40.44
CA GLN A 294 27.45 0.34 -40.84
C GLN A 294 28.87 -0.25 -40.94
N ARG A 295 29.14 -1.43 -40.36
CA ARG A 295 30.45 -2.11 -40.50
C ARG A 295 30.68 -2.70 -41.90
N THR A 296 29.65 -2.78 -42.74
CA THR A 296 29.73 -3.33 -44.11
C THR A 296 30.06 -2.29 -45.18
N ILE A 297 30.16 -0.99 -44.82
CA ILE A 297 30.61 0.06 -45.76
C ILE A 297 32.14 0.04 -45.77
N GLN A 298 32.73 -0.47 -46.85
CA GLN A 298 34.19 -0.52 -47.06
C GLN A 298 34.83 0.86 -46.89
N PRO A 299 36.04 0.96 -46.30
CA PRO A 299 36.83 2.18 -46.38
C PRO A 299 37.11 2.51 -47.86
N PRO A 300 37.14 3.79 -48.25
CA PRO A 300 37.37 4.17 -49.64
C PRO A 300 38.70 3.58 -50.11
N ARG A 301 38.70 2.84 -51.23
CA ARG A 301 39.93 2.40 -51.89
C ARG A 301 40.81 3.64 -52.10
N LYS A 302 42.02 3.63 -51.51
CA LYS A 302 43.06 4.58 -51.88
C LYS A 302 43.22 4.56 -53.39
N ALA A 303 43.18 5.73 -54.01
CA ALA A 303 43.55 5.88 -55.42
C ALA A 303 44.99 5.35 -55.57
N VAL A 304 45.18 4.46 -56.54
CA VAL A 304 46.49 3.99 -56.97
C VAL A 304 47.20 5.22 -57.56
N GLU A 305 48.28 5.66 -56.93
CA GLU A 305 49.19 6.64 -57.53
C GLU A 305 49.93 5.93 -58.68
N GLU A 306 49.71 6.44 -59.88
CA GLU A 306 50.38 6.04 -61.11
C GLU A 306 51.81 6.62 -61.09
N PRO A 307 52.86 5.82 -61.36
CA PRO A 307 54.23 6.32 -61.33
C PRO A 307 54.49 7.19 -62.58
N LEU A 308 54.74 8.47 -62.36
CA LEU A 308 55.27 9.36 -63.40
C LEU A 308 56.79 9.16 -63.46
N ASN A 309 57.27 8.67 -64.60
CA ASN A 309 58.68 8.44 -64.91
C ASN A 309 59.57 9.67 -64.68
N GLU A 310 60.76 9.47 -64.11
CA GLU A 310 62.06 9.90 -64.65
C GLU A 310 63.13 8.85 -64.31
#